data_AF-A0AAD2CQN5-F1
#
_entry.id   AF-A0AAD2CQN5-F1
#
_cell.length_a   1.000
_cell.length_b   1.000
_cell.length_c   1.000
_cell.angle_alpha   90.00
_cell.angle_beta   90.00
_cell.angle_gamma   90.00
#
_symmetry.space_group_name_H-M   'P 1'
#
loop_
_entity.id
_entity.type
_entity.pdbx_description
1 polymer ?
#
loop_
_entity_poly.entity_id
_entity_poly.type
_entity_poly.pdbx_seq_one_letter_code
_entity_poly.pdbx_strand_id
1 'polypeptide(L)'
;MISKVKDVVLRDELQNGGVLEIWDVLDIDITINYEDAIAHNLQPGDPRWINNELAKPSRTAYLDGHAVVRTDAEQAFFQESFVHPALMALENPRMIAILGGPGSILYEILKCHTIESVTWLQPNEQLIQTIQEFIPQTFDCSDLQGRPDSCLEEGSTAPLKWVKQDAKDYFGGNNIANDNSVFDVIFSQLVKPHNADDLTSYVESVMKEGLSPDGALMLSLGQAPTVLHPRGDIGHFASYENLFRTLEGLDEVDSMTVFEEDFTLSGFTNEIVPETFLLVCKSAKCLERFHSKPEMIDLQLTGRYLSRLSNKPILEYYDGAVHSRMQVPPKAYETIYCRREPMPIECAYRSLDFSHSMYEFDASDLTRSAFEVLKEEEEDVRVVATVDIPEGSYIMAKDLSQSLLVSEASLGRVLSDDDGADSLASAGRVSLHGGSARSRVLEMGVPGLILTTETAEASNVGCWFCPQQSQRPKYSPVYDRHFGSFDSFLVATKAIAKGEELVRLLV
;
A
#
# COMPACT_ATOMS: atom_id res chain seq x y z
N MET A 1 -16.50 8.53 -16.47
CA MET A 1 -17.38 7.46 -16.93
C MET A 1 -18.72 7.69 -16.26
N ILE A 2 -19.79 7.93 -17.02
CA ILE A 2 -21.14 8.06 -16.46
C ILE A 2 -21.85 6.79 -16.90
N SER A 3 -22.21 5.91 -15.98
CA SER A 3 -22.95 4.70 -16.35
C SER A 3 -24.45 5.00 -16.36
N LYS A 4 -25.19 4.42 -17.31
CA LYS A 4 -26.65 4.53 -17.40
C LYS A 4 -27.28 3.27 -16.81
N VAL A 5 -28.09 3.44 -15.77
CA VAL A 5 -28.93 2.35 -15.25
C VAL A 5 -29.93 1.96 -16.34
N LYS A 6 -29.87 0.72 -16.80
CA LYS A 6 -30.79 0.15 -17.78
C LYS A 6 -32.05 -0.35 -17.08
N ASP A 7 -31.87 -1.07 -15.98
CA ASP A 7 -32.98 -1.63 -15.19
C ASP A 7 -32.55 -1.91 -13.73
N VAL A 8 -33.54 -1.95 -12.82
CA VAL A 8 -33.37 -2.45 -11.45
C VAL A 8 -33.92 -3.87 -11.42
N VAL A 9 -33.03 -4.85 -11.44
CA VAL A 9 -33.34 -6.28 -11.53
C VAL A 9 -33.95 -6.80 -10.24
N LEU A 10 -33.42 -6.34 -9.10
CA LEU A 10 -33.86 -6.75 -7.77
C LEU A 10 -33.73 -5.59 -6.80
N ARG A 11 -34.69 -5.52 -5.86
CA ARG A 11 -34.58 -4.76 -4.62
C ARG A 11 -35.20 -5.60 -3.52
N ASP A 12 -34.39 -5.98 -2.54
CA ASP A 12 -34.79 -6.88 -1.46
C ASP A 12 -34.31 -6.35 -0.10
N GLU A 13 -35.10 -6.61 0.94
CA GLU A 13 -34.73 -6.31 2.33
C GLU A 13 -34.11 -7.57 2.95
N LEU A 14 -32.86 -7.45 3.38
CA LEU A 14 -32.14 -8.54 4.02
C LEU A 14 -32.62 -8.72 5.46
N GLN A 15 -32.48 -9.94 5.99
CA GLN A 15 -32.90 -10.28 7.36
C GLN A 15 -32.32 -9.38 8.46
N ASN A 16 -31.15 -8.77 8.22
CA ASN A 16 -30.49 -7.85 9.15
C ASN A 16 -30.90 -6.37 8.97
N GLY A 17 -31.86 -6.08 8.09
CA GLY A 17 -32.39 -4.74 7.85
C GLY A 17 -31.67 -3.94 6.76
N GLY A 18 -30.62 -4.48 6.14
CA GLY A 18 -29.97 -3.86 4.98
C GLY A 18 -30.79 -4.04 3.70
N VAL A 19 -30.69 -3.10 2.76
CA VAL A 19 -31.35 -3.18 1.45
C VAL A 19 -30.35 -3.59 0.39
N LEU A 20 -30.60 -4.73 -0.27
CA LEU A 20 -29.83 -5.20 -1.42
C LEU A 20 -30.54 -4.81 -2.71
N GLU A 21 -29.83 -4.12 -3.60
CA GLU A 21 -30.31 -3.80 -4.94
C GLU A 21 -29.36 -4.37 -6.00
N ILE A 22 -29.92 -4.94 -7.07
CA ILE A 22 -29.16 -5.45 -8.20
C ILE A 22 -29.61 -4.71 -9.45
N TRP A 23 -28.67 -4.06 -10.10
CA TRP A 23 -28.92 -3.18 -11.24
C TRP A 23 -28.23 -3.73 -12.48
N ASP A 24 -28.91 -3.61 -13.61
CA ASP A 24 -28.30 -3.80 -14.92
C ASP A 24 -27.84 -2.43 -15.41
N VAL A 25 -26.53 -2.28 -15.60
CA VAL A 25 -25.85 -1.02 -15.89
C VAL A 25 -25.19 -1.10 -17.27
N LEU A 26 -25.39 -0.06 -18.08
CA LEU A 26 -24.68 0.16 -19.33
C LEU A 26 -23.69 1.29 -19.13
N ASP A 27 -22.41 0.99 -19.28
CA ASP A 27 -21.42 2.05 -19.40
C ASP A 27 -21.60 2.80 -20.73
N ILE A 28 -21.41 4.11 -20.71
CA ILE A 28 -21.49 4.94 -21.92
C ILE A 28 -20.38 4.57 -22.92
N ASP A 29 -19.23 4.09 -22.41
CA ASP A 29 -18.09 3.74 -23.25
C ASP A 29 -18.09 2.26 -23.70
N ILE A 30 -19.05 1.45 -23.24
CA ILE A 30 -19.18 0.05 -23.71
C ILE A 30 -19.68 0.05 -25.15
N THR A 31 -18.81 -0.39 -26.05
CA THR A 31 -19.17 -0.80 -27.40
C THR A 31 -19.70 -2.22 -27.39
N ILE A 32 -20.58 -2.52 -28.34
CA ILE A 32 -21.07 -3.88 -28.61
C ILE A 32 -19.87 -4.81 -28.80
N ASN A 33 -19.77 -5.85 -27.96
CA ASN A 33 -18.72 -6.86 -28.11
C ASN A 33 -19.08 -7.85 -29.24
N TYR A 34 -18.16 -8.76 -29.58
CA TYR A 34 -18.39 -9.71 -30.68
C TYR A 34 -19.57 -10.66 -30.44
N GLU A 35 -19.82 -11.05 -29.19
CA GLU A 35 -20.92 -11.94 -28.82
C GLU A 35 -22.27 -11.24 -28.97
N ASP A 36 -22.37 -9.99 -28.50
CA ASP A 36 -23.54 -9.14 -28.68
C ASP A 36 -23.80 -8.88 -30.18
N ALA A 37 -22.74 -8.67 -30.95
CA ALA A 37 -22.84 -8.50 -32.40
C ALA A 37 -23.39 -9.74 -33.11
N ILE A 38 -22.95 -10.95 -32.72
CA ILE A 38 -23.51 -12.20 -33.23
C ILE A 38 -24.99 -12.32 -32.82
N ALA A 39 -25.31 -12.10 -31.54
CA ALA A 39 -26.66 -12.22 -31.00
C ALA A 39 -27.65 -11.28 -31.73
N HIS A 40 -27.17 -10.10 -32.13
CA HIS A 40 -27.95 -9.10 -32.84
C HIS A 40 -27.77 -9.12 -34.38
N ASN A 41 -27.06 -10.12 -34.92
CA ASN A 41 -26.78 -10.29 -36.35
C ASN A 41 -26.16 -9.05 -37.02
N LEU A 42 -25.26 -8.36 -36.32
CA LEU A 42 -24.59 -7.17 -36.84
C LEU A 42 -23.56 -7.55 -37.92
N GLN A 43 -23.49 -6.76 -38.98
CA GLN A 43 -22.54 -6.93 -40.08
C GLN A 43 -21.45 -5.85 -40.01
N PRO A 44 -20.25 -6.06 -40.59
CA PRO A 44 -19.24 -5.01 -40.71
C PRO A 44 -19.81 -3.76 -41.38
N GLY A 45 -19.66 -2.59 -40.74
CA GLY A 45 -20.19 -1.31 -41.22
C GLY A 45 -21.62 -1.00 -40.78
N ASP A 46 -22.26 -1.85 -39.97
CA ASP A 46 -23.58 -1.56 -39.40
C ASP A 46 -23.50 -0.34 -38.45
N PRO A 47 -24.33 0.71 -38.64
CA PRO A 47 -24.28 1.89 -37.78
C PRO A 47 -24.66 1.59 -36.33
N ARG A 48 -25.19 0.40 -36.00
CA ARG A 48 -25.48 0.01 -34.63
C ARG A 48 -24.23 -0.33 -33.82
N TRP A 49 -23.08 -0.60 -34.46
CA TRP A 49 -21.81 -0.85 -33.76
C TRP A 49 -21.38 0.29 -32.83
N ILE A 50 -21.80 1.53 -33.14
CA ILE A 50 -21.47 2.72 -32.36
C ILE A 50 -22.53 3.06 -31.29
N ASN A 51 -23.57 2.24 -31.13
CA ASN A 51 -24.63 2.46 -30.15
C ASN A 51 -24.60 1.36 -29.08
N ASN A 52 -24.54 1.75 -27.81
CA ASN A 52 -24.48 0.82 -26.67
C ASN A 52 -25.85 0.24 -26.27
N GLU A 53 -26.96 0.62 -26.94
CA GLU A 53 -28.30 0.10 -26.66
C GLU A 53 -28.41 -1.43 -26.81
N LEU A 54 -27.60 -2.00 -27.70
CA LEU A 54 -27.53 -3.45 -27.95
C LEU A 54 -26.43 -4.15 -27.15
N ALA A 55 -25.62 -3.41 -26.39
CA ALA A 55 -24.65 -4.03 -25.52
C ALA A 55 -25.37 -4.77 -24.38
N LYS A 56 -24.83 -5.94 -24.02
CA LYS A 56 -25.28 -6.64 -22.82
C LYS A 56 -24.91 -5.80 -21.59
N PRO A 57 -25.87 -5.47 -20.70
CA PRO A 57 -25.55 -4.72 -19.49
C PRO A 57 -24.67 -5.56 -18.56
N SER A 58 -23.80 -4.88 -17.83
CA SER A 58 -23.11 -5.46 -16.69
C SER A 58 -24.02 -5.40 -15.47
N ARG A 59 -23.92 -6.41 -14.60
CA ARG A 59 -24.75 -6.48 -13.40
C ARG A 59 -23.95 -6.06 -12.19
N THR A 60 -24.49 -5.13 -11.42
CA THR A 60 -23.87 -4.56 -10.22
C THR A 60 -24.80 -4.76 -9.03
N ALA A 61 -24.25 -5.03 -7.85
CA ALA A 61 -25.02 -5.14 -6.62
C ALA A 61 -24.64 -4.04 -5.62
N TYR A 62 -25.65 -3.46 -4.98
CA TYR A 62 -25.53 -2.41 -3.99
C TYR A 62 -26.14 -2.87 -2.66
N LEU A 63 -25.41 -2.71 -1.56
CA LEU A 63 -25.90 -2.92 -0.20
C LEU A 63 -26.01 -1.57 0.50
N ASP A 64 -27.22 -1.17 0.89
CA ASP A 64 -27.50 0.14 1.51
C ASP A 64 -26.95 1.32 0.69
N GLY A 65 -26.96 1.15 -0.64
CA GLY A 65 -26.44 2.13 -1.59
C GLY A 65 -24.93 2.12 -1.81
N HIS A 66 -24.22 1.13 -1.28
CA HIS A 66 -22.80 0.92 -1.52
C HIS A 66 -22.58 -0.22 -2.49
N ALA A 67 -21.82 0.01 -3.56
CA ALA A 67 -21.48 -1.05 -4.50
C ALA A 67 -20.68 -2.15 -3.78
N VAL A 68 -21.24 -3.35 -3.72
CA VAL A 68 -20.60 -4.55 -3.18
C VAL A 68 -20.09 -5.45 -4.31
N VAL A 69 -20.82 -5.52 -5.43
CA VAL A 69 -20.39 -6.17 -6.68
C VAL A 69 -20.42 -5.12 -7.80
N ARG A 70 -19.33 -5.05 -8.59
CA ARG A 70 -19.11 -4.00 -9.60
C ARG A 70 -19.13 -4.61 -11.00
N THR A 71 -18.98 -3.78 -12.04
CA THR A 71 -18.79 -4.28 -13.41
C THR A 71 -17.47 -5.04 -13.51
N ASP A 72 -17.31 -5.93 -14.50
CA ASP A 72 -16.15 -6.83 -14.58
C ASP A 72 -14.80 -6.07 -14.52
N ALA A 73 -14.65 -4.97 -15.27
CA ALA A 73 -13.44 -4.17 -15.27
C ALA A 73 -13.18 -3.46 -13.93
N GLU A 74 -14.21 -2.84 -13.35
CA GLU A 74 -14.11 -2.15 -12.06
C GLU A 74 -13.88 -3.11 -10.90
N GLN A 75 -14.44 -4.31 -11.02
CA GLN A 75 -14.27 -5.37 -10.06
C GLN A 75 -12.82 -5.84 -10.05
N ALA A 76 -12.19 -6.03 -11.22
CA ALA A 76 -10.76 -6.32 -11.31
C ALA A 76 -9.93 -5.22 -10.63
N PHE A 77 -10.19 -3.94 -10.95
CA PHE A 77 -9.46 -2.82 -10.32
C PHE A 77 -9.56 -2.83 -8.80
N PHE A 78 -10.78 -2.91 -8.25
CA PHE A 78 -10.99 -2.88 -6.81
C PHE A 78 -10.39 -4.11 -6.13
N GLN A 79 -10.70 -5.31 -6.61
CA GLN A 79 -10.34 -6.53 -5.90
C GLN A 79 -8.85 -6.84 -5.99
N GLU A 80 -8.25 -6.62 -7.15
CA GLU A 80 -6.82 -6.85 -7.31
C GLU A 80 -6.01 -5.87 -6.45
N SER A 81 -6.45 -4.61 -6.38
CA SER A 81 -5.83 -3.58 -5.52
C SER A 81 -6.10 -3.78 -4.04
N PHE A 82 -7.22 -4.40 -3.69
CA PHE A 82 -7.53 -4.72 -2.29
C PHE A 82 -6.77 -5.97 -1.81
N VAL A 83 -6.68 -7.01 -2.64
CA VAL A 83 -6.16 -8.31 -2.21
C VAL A 83 -4.64 -8.39 -2.34
N HIS A 84 -4.11 -8.11 -3.54
CA HIS A 84 -2.75 -8.51 -3.87
C HIS A 84 -1.66 -7.71 -3.15
N PRO A 85 -1.79 -6.39 -2.86
CA PRO A 85 -0.78 -5.69 -2.09
C PRO A 85 -0.56 -6.28 -0.70
N ALA A 86 -1.62 -6.76 -0.04
CA ALA A 86 -1.52 -7.42 1.26
C ALA A 86 -0.81 -8.78 1.14
N LEU A 87 -1.12 -9.55 0.09
CA LEU A 87 -0.47 -10.85 -0.14
C LEU A 87 1.01 -10.68 -0.50
N MET A 88 1.38 -9.62 -1.24
CA MET A 88 2.77 -9.32 -1.61
C MET A 88 3.57 -8.76 -0.46
N ALA A 89 2.93 -8.13 0.53
CA ALA A 89 3.57 -7.72 1.78
C ALA A 89 4.05 -8.93 2.62
N LEU A 90 3.63 -10.16 2.31
CA LEU A 90 4.05 -11.37 3.03
C LEU A 90 4.88 -12.32 2.16
N GLU A 91 5.67 -13.18 2.79
CA GLU A 91 6.58 -14.09 2.08
C GLU A 91 5.88 -15.33 1.52
N ASN A 92 4.98 -15.93 2.30
CA ASN A 92 4.20 -17.11 1.93
C ASN A 92 2.89 -17.12 2.71
N PRO A 93 1.93 -16.22 2.39
CA PRO A 93 0.64 -16.21 3.07
C PRO A 93 -0.08 -17.54 2.83
N ARG A 94 -0.63 -18.15 3.88
CA ARG A 94 -1.31 -19.46 3.84
C ARG A 94 -2.71 -19.39 4.42
N MET A 95 -2.86 -18.72 5.55
CA MET A 95 -4.10 -18.66 6.32
C MET A 95 -4.75 -17.29 6.16
N ILE A 96 -5.90 -17.23 5.50
CA ILE A 96 -6.59 -15.97 5.19
C ILE A 96 -7.92 -15.90 5.90
N ALA A 97 -8.29 -14.73 6.42
CA ALA A 97 -9.68 -14.44 6.79
C ALA A 97 -10.27 -13.33 5.92
N ILE A 98 -11.54 -13.49 5.55
CA ILE A 98 -12.33 -12.48 4.86
C ILE A 98 -13.47 -12.07 5.80
N LEU A 99 -13.61 -10.78 6.05
CA LEU A 99 -14.59 -10.23 6.97
C LEU A 99 -15.63 -9.45 6.15
N GLY A 100 -16.83 -10.03 6.03
CA GLY A 100 -17.93 -9.47 5.26
C GLY A 100 -17.78 -9.62 3.74
N GLY A 101 -18.33 -8.66 3.00
CA GLY A 101 -18.31 -8.61 1.54
C GLY A 101 -19.17 -9.67 0.83
N PRO A 102 -19.38 -9.56 -0.49
CA PRO A 102 -20.19 -10.51 -1.26
C PRO A 102 -19.40 -11.77 -1.67
N GLY A 103 -18.18 -11.96 -1.16
CA GLY A 103 -17.33 -13.11 -1.46
C GLY A 103 -16.57 -13.02 -2.78
N SER A 104 -16.76 -11.93 -3.51
CA SER A 104 -16.11 -11.67 -4.79
C SER A 104 -14.57 -11.62 -4.68
N ILE A 105 -14.03 -11.18 -3.53
CA ILE A 105 -12.59 -11.19 -3.25
C ILE A 105 -11.99 -12.59 -3.05
N LEU A 106 -12.83 -13.61 -2.83
CA LEU A 106 -12.39 -15.00 -2.68
C LEU A 106 -11.71 -15.49 -3.95
N TYR A 107 -12.27 -15.13 -5.12
CA TYR A 107 -11.69 -15.46 -6.42
C TYR A 107 -10.24 -14.96 -6.50
N GLU A 108 -9.99 -13.68 -6.15
CA GLU A 108 -8.64 -13.10 -6.16
C GLU A 108 -7.68 -13.80 -5.20
N ILE A 109 -8.13 -14.12 -3.99
CA ILE A 109 -7.31 -14.83 -3.00
C ILE A 109 -6.91 -16.22 -3.53
N LEU A 110 -7.85 -16.94 -4.14
CA LEU A 110 -7.63 -18.30 -4.64
C LEU A 110 -6.70 -18.36 -5.87
N LYS A 111 -6.42 -17.24 -6.54
CA LYS A 111 -5.39 -17.15 -7.59
C LYS A 111 -3.99 -17.42 -7.04
N CYS A 112 -3.74 -17.10 -5.77
CA CYS A 112 -2.47 -17.38 -5.10
C CYS A 112 -2.42 -18.85 -4.64
N HIS A 113 -1.44 -19.61 -5.13
CA HIS A 113 -1.32 -21.04 -4.84
C HIS A 113 -0.77 -21.33 -3.44
N THR A 114 -0.15 -20.34 -2.77
CA THR A 114 0.38 -20.51 -1.41
C THR A 114 -0.73 -20.55 -0.37
N ILE A 115 -1.95 -20.10 -0.71
CA ILE A 115 -3.08 -20.12 0.20
C ILE A 115 -3.49 -21.56 0.47
N GLU A 116 -3.46 -21.92 1.75
CA GLU A 116 -3.83 -23.24 2.25
C GLU A 116 -5.23 -23.26 2.87
N SER A 117 -5.74 -22.14 3.36
CA SER A 117 -7.11 -22.05 3.90
C SER A 117 -7.65 -20.64 3.89
N VAL A 118 -8.96 -20.52 3.62
CA VAL A 118 -9.69 -19.25 3.70
C VAL A 118 -10.85 -19.40 4.67
N THR A 119 -10.91 -18.57 5.69
CA THR A 119 -12.08 -18.46 6.58
C THR A 119 -12.88 -17.22 6.20
N TRP A 120 -14.11 -17.39 5.75
CA TRP A 120 -14.97 -16.29 5.36
C TRP A 120 -16.07 -16.07 6.40
N LEU A 121 -16.03 -14.92 7.07
CA LEU A 121 -16.98 -14.51 8.08
C LEU A 121 -18.04 -13.63 7.43
N GLN A 122 -19.20 -14.21 7.17
CA GLN A 122 -20.32 -13.52 6.53
C GLN A 122 -21.63 -13.96 7.21
N PRO A 123 -22.21 -13.13 8.09
CA PRO A 123 -23.44 -13.47 8.79
C PRO A 123 -24.68 -13.47 7.88
N ASN A 124 -24.65 -12.79 6.73
CA ASN A 124 -25.79 -12.64 5.85
C ASN A 124 -25.82 -13.70 4.74
N GLU A 125 -26.44 -14.85 5.02
CA GLU A 125 -26.61 -15.93 4.04
C GLU A 125 -27.50 -15.54 2.86
N GLN A 126 -28.55 -14.74 3.10
CA GLN A 126 -29.45 -14.26 2.04
C GLN A 126 -28.69 -13.46 0.99
N LEU A 127 -27.80 -12.55 1.41
CA LEU A 127 -26.92 -11.80 0.50
C LEU A 127 -26.16 -12.75 -0.44
N ILE A 128 -25.54 -13.80 0.11
CA ILE A 128 -24.71 -14.71 -0.70
C ILE A 128 -25.55 -15.52 -1.67
N GLN A 129 -26.68 -16.05 -1.23
CA GLN A 129 -27.61 -16.78 -2.09
C GLN A 129 -28.13 -15.90 -3.24
N THR A 130 -28.48 -14.64 -2.94
CA THR A 130 -28.91 -13.70 -3.96
C THR A 130 -27.79 -13.35 -4.95
N ILE A 131 -26.57 -13.13 -4.49
CA ILE A 131 -25.43 -12.88 -5.40
C ILE A 131 -25.13 -14.11 -6.26
N GLN A 132 -25.21 -15.33 -5.71
CA GLN A 132 -25.05 -16.56 -6.50
C GLN A 132 -26.12 -16.70 -7.59
N GLU A 133 -27.38 -16.39 -7.27
CA GLU A 133 -28.50 -16.51 -8.21
C GLU A 133 -28.41 -15.46 -9.32
N PHE A 134 -28.15 -14.21 -8.96
CA PHE A 134 -28.22 -13.10 -9.90
C PHE A 134 -26.87 -12.73 -10.52
N ILE A 135 -25.74 -13.01 -9.88
CA ILE A 135 -24.39 -12.65 -10.36
C ILE A 135 -23.43 -13.85 -10.19
N PRO A 136 -23.72 -15.01 -10.79
CA PRO A 136 -22.97 -16.26 -10.55
C PRO A 136 -21.48 -16.16 -10.90
N GLN A 137 -21.09 -15.30 -11.84
CA GLN A 137 -19.70 -15.08 -12.22
C GLN A 137 -18.83 -14.57 -11.05
N THR A 138 -19.45 -14.01 -10.00
CA THR A 138 -18.76 -13.58 -8.78
C THR A 138 -18.02 -14.73 -8.08
N PHE A 139 -18.47 -15.96 -8.29
CA PHE A 139 -17.94 -17.17 -7.67
C PHE A 139 -17.42 -18.19 -8.69
N ASP A 140 -17.19 -17.76 -9.93
CA ASP A 140 -16.68 -18.63 -10.99
C ASP A 140 -15.16 -18.78 -10.87
N CYS A 141 -14.71 -19.99 -10.53
CA CYS A 141 -13.31 -20.40 -10.44
C CYS A 141 -12.93 -21.39 -11.55
N SER A 142 -13.83 -21.68 -12.51
CA SER A 142 -13.62 -22.71 -13.54
C SER A 142 -12.42 -22.48 -14.44
N ASP A 143 -11.98 -21.22 -14.56
CA ASP A 143 -10.83 -20.85 -15.36
C ASP A 143 -9.49 -20.94 -14.58
N LEU A 144 -9.50 -21.23 -13.27
CA LEU A 144 -8.29 -21.34 -12.46
C LEU A 144 -7.75 -22.78 -12.45
N GLN A 145 -6.50 -22.95 -12.87
CA GLN A 145 -5.88 -24.27 -12.91
C GLN A 145 -5.81 -24.91 -11.52
N GLY A 146 -6.37 -26.11 -11.37
CA GLY A 146 -6.33 -26.88 -10.12
C GLY A 146 -7.36 -26.45 -9.07
N ARG A 147 -8.34 -25.62 -9.46
CA ARG A 147 -9.48 -25.24 -8.61
C ARG A 147 -10.78 -25.85 -9.15
N PRO A 148 -11.82 -26.01 -8.30
CA PRO A 148 -13.17 -26.37 -8.74
C PRO A 148 -13.83 -25.25 -9.55
N ASP A 149 -14.90 -25.59 -10.26
CA ASP A 149 -15.64 -24.64 -11.11
C ASP A 149 -16.24 -23.49 -10.29
N SER A 150 -16.71 -23.77 -9.07
CA SER A 150 -17.15 -22.73 -8.14
C SER A 150 -16.14 -22.50 -7.03
N CYS A 151 -15.81 -21.24 -6.75
CA CYS A 151 -14.94 -20.84 -5.65
C CYS A 151 -15.50 -21.23 -4.26
N LEU A 152 -16.79 -21.57 -4.18
CA LEU A 152 -17.48 -21.91 -2.94
C LEU A 152 -17.54 -23.42 -2.66
N GLU A 153 -17.10 -24.25 -3.60
CA GLU A 153 -17.15 -25.70 -3.47
C GLU A 153 -16.09 -26.24 -2.49
N GLU A 154 -16.53 -27.14 -1.62
CA GLU A 154 -15.64 -27.94 -0.77
C GLU A 154 -14.86 -28.94 -1.65
N GLY A 155 -13.52 -28.89 -1.62
CA GLY A 155 -12.65 -29.76 -2.41
C GLY A 155 -11.50 -29.05 -3.14
N SER A 156 -11.47 -27.72 -3.11
CA SER A 156 -10.31 -26.92 -3.53
C SER A 156 -9.06 -27.26 -2.70
N THR A 157 -7.86 -27.11 -3.29
CA THR A 157 -6.58 -27.23 -2.58
C THR A 157 -6.44 -26.25 -1.40
N ALA A 158 -7.27 -25.22 -1.34
CA ALA A 158 -7.48 -24.37 -0.17
C ALA A 158 -8.95 -24.54 0.26
N PRO A 159 -9.26 -25.21 1.38
CA PRO A 159 -10.62 -25.33 1.86
C PRO A 159 -11.13 -23.96 2.33
N LEU A 160 -12.35 -23.65 1.89
CA LEU A 160 -13.13 -22.50 2.34
C LEU A 160 -13.94 -22.91 3.58
N LYS A 161 -13.77 -22.20 4.70
CA LYS A 161 -14.61 -22.30 5.89
C LYS A 161 -15.53 -21.08 5.94
N TRP A 162 -16.80 -21.25 5.57
CA TRP A 162 -17.79 -20.19 5.75
C TRP A 162 -18.35 -20.20 7.18
N VAL A 163 -18.09 -19.12 7.92
CA VAL A 163 -18.59 -18.89 9.27
C VAL A 163 -19.72 -17.86 9.22
N LYS A 164 -20.93 -18.29 9.57
CA LYS A 164 -22.15 -17.45 9.61
C LYS A 164 -22.23 -16.65 10.91
N GLN A 165 -21.20 -15.87 11.20
CA GLN A 165 -21.10 -15.08 12.43
C GLN A 165 -20.53 -13.69 12.11
N ASP A 166 -20.90 -12.70 12.92
CA ASP A 166 -20.25 -11.39 12.88
C ASP A 166 -18.78 -11.50 13.31
N ALA A 167 -17.92 -10.71 12.67
CA ALA A 167 -16.49 -10.73 12.95
C ALA A 167 -16.17 -10.27 14.38
N LYS A 168 -16.92 -9.30 14.93
CA LYS A 168 -16.76 -8.85 16.31
C LYS A 168 -17.01 -9.99 17.30
N ASP A 169 -18.05 -10.80 17.07
CA ASP A 169 -18.35 -11.93 17.93
C ASP A 169 -17.36 -13.09 17.74
N TYR A 170 -16.82 -13.26 16.53
CA TYR A 170 -15.81 -14.28 16.26
C TYR A 170 -14.48 -13.94 16.95
N PHE A 171 -14.00 -12.71 16.82
CA PHE A 171 -12.72 -12.28 17.39
C PHE A 171 -12.81 -11.85 18.86
N GLY A 172 -13.95 -11.36 19.32
CA GLY A 172 -14.17 -10.97 20.73
C GLY A 172 -14.62 -12.12 21.63
N GLY A 173 -14.98 -13.27 21.05
CA GLY A 173 -15.37 -14.48 21.78
C GLY A 173 -14.20 -15.46 21.98
N ASN A 174 -14.39 -16.50 22.79
CA ASN A 174 -13.42 -17.60 22.95
C ASN A 174 -13.27 -18.47 21.68
N ASN A 175 -13.81 -18.06 20.53
CA ASN A 175 -13.82 -18.86 19.31
C ASN A 175 -12.41 -18.99 18.71
N ILE A 176 -11.58 -17.94 18.74
CA ILE A 176 -10.18 -18.03 18.31
C ILE A 176 -9.41 -19.05 19.16
N ALA A 177 -9.59 -19.01 20.49
CA ALA A 177 -8.93 -19.93 21.41
C ALA A 177 -9.35 -21.40 21.17
N ASN A 178 -10.59 -21.60 20.76
CA ASN A 178 -11.12 -22.94 20.46
C ASN A 178 -10.67 -23.46 19.09
N ASP A 179 -10.63 -22.58 18.08
CA ASP A 179 -10.23 -22.92 16.71
C ASP A 179 -8.69 -22.88 16.52
N ASN A 180 -7.94 -22.33 17.49
CA ASN A 180 -6.50 -22.05 17.44
C ASN A 180 -6.05 -21.43 16.11
N SER A 181 -6.92 -20.58 15.55
CA SER A 181 -6.81 -20.08 14.18
C SER A 181 -6.16 -18.70 14.19
N VAL A 182 -4.92 -18.66 13.72
CA VAL A 182 -4.17 -17.44 13.51
C VAL A 182 -4.02 -17.23 12.00
N PHE A 183 -4.29 -16.02 11.53
CA PHE A 183 -4.31 -15.68 10.11
C PHE A 183 -3.05 -14.89 9.72
N ASP A 184 -2.54 -15.13 8.52
CA ASP A 184 -1.47 -14.34 7.94
C ASP A 184 -2.00 -13.02 7.40
N VAL A 185 -3.16 -13.05 6.73
CA VAL A 185 -3.83 -11.84 6.24
C VAL A 185 -5.30 -11.87 6.59
N ILE A 186 -5.80 -10.73 7.05
CA ILE A 186 -7.22 -10.50 7.26
C ILE A 186 -7.67 -9.37 6.35
N PHE A 187 -8.66 -9.65 5.49
CA PHE A 187 -9.29 -8.65 4.62
C PHE A 187 -10.62 -8.22 5.23
N SER A 188 -10.79 -6.92 5.47
CA SER A 188 -12.05 -6.37 5.97
C SER A 188 -12.63 -5.36 4.98
N GLN A 189 -13.75 -5.74 4.35
CA GLN A 189 -14.50 -4.87 3.46
C GLN A 189 -15.60 -4.18 4.27
N LEU A 190 -15.25 -3.04 4.88
CA LEU A 190 -16.17 -2.27 5.72
C LEU A 190 -17.13 -1.47 4.83
N VAL A 191 -18.39 -1.90 4.75
CA VAL A 191 -19.41 -1.21 3.92
C VAL A 191 -19.79 0.17 4.51
N LYS A 192 -19.59 0.38 5.82
CA LYS A 192 -19.50 1.68 6.52
C LYS A 192 -19.32 1.40 8.02
N PRO A 193 -18.38 2.03 8.73
CA PRO A 193 -18.42 2.01 10.18
C PRO A 193 -19.57 2.92 10.65
N HIS A 194 -20.70 2.32 11.04
CA HIS A 194 -21.84 3.07 11.60
C HIS A 194 -21.51 3.69 12.97
N ASN A 195 -20.49 3.19 13.66
CA ASN A 195 -20.01 3.71 14.93
C ASN A 195 -18.48 3.50 15.05
N ALA A 196 -17.75 4.55 15.44
CA ALA A 196 -16.30 4.50 15.58
C ALA A 196 -15.85 3.61 16.77
N ASP A 197 -16.69 3.48 17.79
CA ASP A 197 -16.41 2.64 18.96
C ASP A 197 -16.45 1.14 18.62
N ASP A 198 -17.39 0.74 17.78
CA ASP A 198 -17.51 -0.66 17.34
C ASP A 198 -16.30 -1.08 16.50
N LEU A 199 -15.82 -0.19 15.63
CA LEU A 199 -14.65 -0.44 14.81
C LEU A 199 -13.37 -0.59 15.64
N THR A 200 -13.23 0.22 16.69
CA THR A 200 -12.04 0.21 17.56
C THR A 200 -11.89 -1.14 18.26
N SER A 201 -12.89 -1.56 19.04
CA SER A 201 -12.84 -2.83 19.79
C SER A 201 -12.59 -4.06 18.89
N TYR A 202 -13.18 -4.03 17.70
CA TYR A 202 -13.04 -5.07 16.69
C TYR A 202 -11.60 -5.13 16.14
N VAL A 203 -11.03 -4.00 15.74
CA VAL A 203 -9.67 -3.95 15.18
C VAL A 203 -8.63 -4.33 16.24
N GLU A 204 -8.81 -3.93 17.50
CA GLU A 204 -7.92 -4.36 18.59
C GLU A 204 -7.87 -5.89 18.72
N SER A 205 -9.05 -6.54 18.71
CA SER A 205 -9.16 -8.00 18.85
C SER A 205 -8.51 -8.71 17.65
N VAL A 206 -8.74 -8.19 16.43
CA VAL A 206 -8.11 -8.70 15.20
C VAL A 206 -6.59 -8.60 15.26
N MET A 207 -6.04 -7.45 15.68
CA MET A 207 -4.60 -7.23 15.75
C MET A 207 -3.92 -8.09 16.83
N LYS A 208 -4.56 -8.23 18.00
CA LYS A 208 -4.03 -8.97 19.15
C LYS A 208 -4.11 -10.48 18.98
N GLU A 209 -5.28 -10.97 18.57
CA GLU A 209 -5.62 -12.39 18.66
C GLU A 209 -5.78 -13.05 17.28
N GLY A 210 -6.17 -12.27 16.26
CA GLY A 210 -6.47 -12.80 14.93
C GLY A 210 -5.25 -13.01 14.02
N LEU A 211 -4.24 -12.15 14.11
CA LEU A 211 -3.11 -12.13 13.18
C LEU A 211 -1.84 -12.80 13.71
N SER A 212 -1.11 -13.45 12.81
CA SER A 212 0.21 -14.02 13.07
C SER A 212 1.22 -12.91 13.41
N PRO A 213 2.39 -13.23 14.01
CA PRO A 213 3.37 -12.21 14.39
C PRO A 213 3.87 -11.36 13.21
N ASP A 214 3.93 -11.95 12.01
CA ASP A 214 4.29 -11.27 10.76
C ASP A 214 3.04 -10.92 9.92
N GLY A 215 1.83 -11.02 10.51
CA GLY A 215 0.57 -10.88 9.78
C GLY A 215 0.21 -9.44 9.41
N ALA A 216 -0.78 -9.32 8.51
CA ALA A 216 -1.27 -8.05 8.00
C ALA A 216 -2.80 -7.94 8.00
N LEU A 217 -3.32 -6.75 8.30
CA LEU A 217 -4.74 -6.40 8.16
C LEU A 217 -4.89 -5.44 6.98
N MET A 218 -5.80 -5.76 6.07
CA MET A 218 -6.12 -4.94 4.90
C MET A 218 -7.57 -4.45 4.99
N LEU A 219 -7.76 -3.14 4.97
CA LEU A 219 -9.07 -2.48 5.14
C LEU A 219 -9.46 -1.69 3.89
N SER A 220 -10.70 -1.84 3.44
CA SER A 220 -11.34 -0.94 2.49
C SER A 220 -12.01 0.17 3.28
N LEU A 221 -11.62 1.43 3.05
CA LEU A 221 -12.11 2.59 3.79
C LEU A 221 -13.06 3.46 2.96
N GLY A 222 -13.52 3.04 1.79
CA GLY A 222 -14.44 3.85 0.99
C GLY A 222 -13.74 5.01 0.29
N GLN A 223 -14.50 6.09 0.08
CA GLN A 223 -14.06 7.27 -0.66
C GLN A 223 -12.79 7.90 -0.06
N ALA A 224 -11.82 8.20 -0.91
CA ALA A 224 -10.61 8.93 -0.55
C ALA A 224 -10.88 10.41 -0.31
N PRO A 225 -10.16 11.04 0.63
CA PRO A 225 -10.25 12.45 0.86
C PRO A 225 -9.55 13.24 -0.25
N THR A 226 -9.94 14.50 -0.39
CA THR A 226 -9.25 15.52 -1.18
C THR A 226 -8.51 16.52 -0.29
N VAL A 227 -7.56 17.27 -0.86
CA VAL A 227 -6.78 18.32 -0.15
C VAL A 227 -7.63 19.43 0.49
N LEU A 228 -8.89 19.57 0.05
CA LEU A 228 -9.85 20.57 0.54
C LEU A 228 -10.58 20.13 1.82
N HIS A 229 -10.55 18.85 2.17
CA HIS A 229 -11.21 18.37 3.38
C HIS A 229 -10.55 18.95 4.64
N PRO A 230 -11.30 19.13 5.74
CA PRO A 230 -10.73 19.67 6.98
C PRO A 230 -9.72 18.70 7.61
N ARG A 231 -9.31 19.00 8.85
CA ARG A 231 -8.56 18.06 9.69
C ARG A 231 -9.30 16.73 9.81
N GLY A 232 -8.54 15.62 9.88
CA GLY A 232 -9.09 14.27 9.79
C GLY A 232 -10.12 13.92 10.86
N ASP A 233 -10.04 14.52 12.05
CA ASP A 233 -10.95 14.34 13.18
C ASP A 233 -12.25 15.18 13.08
N ILE A 234 -12.45 15.92 11.99
CA ILE A 234 -13.63 16.76 11.76
C ILE A 234 -14.35 16.31 10.49
N GLY A 235 -15.68 16.23 10.56
CA GLY A 235 -16.53 15.97 9.40
C GLY A 235 -16.59 14.50 9.01
N HIS A 236 -16.65 14.22 7.71
CA HIS A 236 -16.92 12.88 7.16
C HIS A 236 -15.83 11.86 7.51
N PHE A 237 -14.57 12.30 7.62
CA PHE A 237 -13.41 11.43 7.84
C PHE A 237 -13.03 11.22 9.32
N ALA A 238 -13.82 11.77 10.26
CA ALA A 238 -13.55 11.68 11.69
C ALA A 238 -13.44 10.24 12.20
N SER A 239 -14.26 9.33 11.66
CA SER A 239 -14.21 7.90 11.98
C SER A 239 -12.91 7.25 11.50
N TYR A 240 -12.34 7.67 10.36
CA TYR A 240 -11.10 7.12 9.82
C TYR A 240 -9.90 7.61 10.62
N GLU A 241 -9.89 8.88 11.00
CA GLU A 241 -8.85 9.41 11.89
C GLU A 241 -8.89 8.73 13.27
N ASN A 242 -10.08 8.43 13.80
CA ASN A 242 -10.18 7.67 15.06
C ASN A 242 -9.62 6.25 14.88
N LEU A 243 -9.97 5.56 13.79
CA LEU A 243 -9.40 4.26 13.45
C LEU A 243 -7.87 4.32 13.37
N PHE A 244 -7.31 5.33 12.67
CA PHE A 244 -5.86 5.46 12.54
C PHE A 244 -5.19 5.65 13.89
N ARG A 245 -5.72 6.53 14.75
CA ARG A 245 -5.19 6.75 16.10
C ARG A 245 -5.28 5.52 16.99
N THR A 246 -6.39 4.77 16.91
CA THR A 246 -6.54 3.50 17.61
C THR A 246 -5.44 2.53 17.18
N LEU A 247 -5.28 2.31 15.87
CA LEU A 247 -4.26 1.43 15.31
C LEU A 247 -2.83 1.87 15.68
N GLU A 248 -2.52 3.16 15.54
CA GLU A 248 -1.24 3.76 15.94
C GLU A 248 -0.93 3.49 17.44
N GLY A 249 -1.97 3.47 18.27
CA GLY A 249 -1.86 3.20 19.71
C GLY A 249 -1.59 1.74 20.10
N LEU A 250 -1.73 0.78 19.18
CA LEU A 250 -1.57 -0.65 19.49
C LEU A 250 -0.12 -1.09 19.37
N ASP A 251 0.42 -1.72 20.40
CA ASP A 251 1.80 -2.24 20.43
C ASP A 251 2.03 -3.32 19.36
N GLU A 252 0.97 -4.01 18.93
CA GLU A 252 1.02 -5.03 17.88
C GLU A 252 1.18 -4.44 16.47
N VAL A 253 0.92 -3.14 16.28
CA VAL A 253 1.09 -2.46 14.99
C VAL A 253 2.50 -1.91 14.89
N ASP A 254 3.24 -2.35 13.88
CA ASP A 254 4.57 -1.82 13.57
C ASP A 254 4.49 -0.68 12.54
N SER A 255 3.64 -0.85 11.52
CA SER A 255 3.47 0.16 10.49
C SER A 255 2.10 0.12 9.82
N MET A 256 1.74 1.24 9.18
CA MET A 256 0.50 1.45 8.48
C MET A 256 0.78 2.25 7.21
N THR A 257 0.26 1.80 6.09
CA THR A 257 0.36 2.51 4.80
C THR A 257 -0.99 2.62 4.15
N VAL A 258 -1.29 3.83 3.69
CA VAL A 258 -2.54 4.18 3.00
C VAL A 258 -2.26 4.39 1.52
N PHE A 259 -3.14 3.90 0.67
CA PHE A 259 -3.07 4.11 -0.78
C PHE A 259 -4.48 4.24 -1.36
N GLU A 260 -4.57 4.78 -2.57
CA GLU A 260 -5.85 4.98 -3.27
C GLU A 260 -5.81 4.40 -4.68
N GLU A 261 -6.98 4.06 -5.20
CA GLU A 261 -7.13 3.68 -6.61
C GLU A 261 -8.28 4.42 -7.27
N ASP A 262 -8.01 5.00 -8.44
CA ASP A 262 -8.82 6.04 -9.10
C ASP A 262 -10.06 5.52 -9.85
N PHE A 263 -10.37 4.22 -9.81
CA PHE A 263 -11.34 3.59 -10.73
C PHE A 263 -12.51 2.88 -10.05
N THR A 264 -12.93 3.36 -8.89
CA THR A 264 -14.06 2.76 -8.17
C THR A 264 -15.30 3.63 -8.25
N LEU A 265 -16.42 3.06 -8.73
CA LEU A 265 -17.72 3.70 -8.58
C LEU A 265 -18.13 3.70 -7.10
N SER A 266 -18.41 4.90 -6.57
CA SER A 266 -19.00 5.04 -5.24
C SER A 266 -20.51 5.24 -5.35
N GLY A 267 -21.24 4.21 -4.94
CA GLY A 267 -22.67 4.25 -4.67
C GLY A 267 -23.56 4.65 -5.85
N PHE A 268 -24.72 5.20 -5.54
CA PHE A 268 -25.79 5.47 -6.51
C PHE A 268 -25.52 6.61 -7.51
N THR A 269 -24.54 7.46 -7.24
CA THR A 269 -24.29 8.65 -8.08
C THR A 269 -23.52 8.33 -9.36
N ASN A 270 -23.03 7.09 -9.50
CA ASN A 270 -22.10 6.68 -10.56
C ASN A 270 -20.89 7.65 -10.66
N GLU A 271 -20.52 8.28 -9.55
CA GLU A 271 -19.32 9.10 -9.48
C GLU A 271 -18.13 8.17 -9.25
N ILE A 272 -17.15 8.29 -10.14
CA ILE A 272 -15.84 7.71 -9.92
C ILE A 272 -15.18 8.54 -8.84
N VAL A 273 -14.95 7.91 -7.70
CA VAL A 273 -14.17 8.51 -6.63
C VAL A 273 -13.06 7.53 -6.29
N PRO A 274 -11.85 7.99 -5.97
CA PRO A 274 -10.80 7.08 -5.57
C PRO A 274 -11.23 6.33 -4.29
N GLU A 275 -11.00 5.02 -4.24
CA GLU A 275 -11.22 4.20 -3.04
C GLU A 275 -9.92 4.17 -2.23
N THR A 276 -10.04 4.27 -0.93
CA THR A 276 -8.94 4.18 0.02
C THR A 276 -8.78 2.75 0.53
N PHE A 277 -7.53 2.30 0.54
CA PHE A 277 -7.11 1.10 1.22
C PHE A 277 -6.10 1.42 2.31
N LEU A 278 -6.18 0.69 3.43
CA LEU A 278 -5.21 0.76 4.51
C LEU A 278 -4.62 -0.64 4.75
N LEU A 279 -3.30 -0.75 4.57
CA LEU A 279 -2.52 -1.90 4.98
C LEU A 279 -1.92 -1.63 6.36
N VAL A 280 -2.18 -2.52 7.31
CA VAL A 280 -1.63 -2.48 8.67
C VAL A 280 -0.75 -3.72 8.87
N CYS A 281 0.53 -3.49 9.17
CA CYS A 281 1.54 -4.52 9.34
C CYS A 281 1.88 -4.72 10.82
N LYS A 282 1.99 -5.98 11.27
CA LYS A 282 2.50 -6.31 12.62
C LYS A 282 4.02 -6.33 12.72
N SER A 283 4.72 -6.35 11.59
CA SER A 283 6.18 -6.37 11.56
C SER A 283 6.77 -5.50 10.45
N ALA A 284 7.97 -4.98 10.69
CA ALA A 284 8.71 -4.17 9.73
C ALA A 284 8.97 -4.91 8.40
N LYS A 285 9.00 -6.25 8.43
CA LYS A 285 9.18 -7.08 7.24
C LYS A 285 7.96 -7.05 6.31
N CYS A 286 6.76 -6.79 6.84
CA CYS A 286 5.56 -6.65 6.03
C CYS A 286 5.66 -5.38 5.17
N LEU A 287 6.06 -4.27 5.79
CA LEU A 287 6.28 -3.00 5.10
C LEU A 287 7.46 -3.04 4.13
N GLU A 288 8.57 -3.70 4.52
CA GLU A 288 9.71 -3.99 3.64
C GLU A 288 9.25 -4.57 2.30
N ARG A 289 8.43 -5.63 2.38
CA ARG A 289 7.98 -6.34 1.20
C ARG A 289 6.95 -5.54 0.42
N PHE A 290 6.10 -4.75 1.08
CA PHE A 290 5.21 -3.81 0.41
C PHE A 290 5.98 -2.72 -0.37
N HIS A 291 7.18 -2.33 0.07
CA HIS A 291 8.06 -1.43 -0.68
C HIS A 291 9.03 -2.16 -1.63
N SER A 292 8.75 -3.41 -1.98
CA SER A 292 9.56 -4.12 -2.97
C SER A 292 9.52 -3.42 -4.33
N LYS A 293 10.62 -3.52 -5.07
CA LYS A 293 10.72 -2.99 -6.43
C LYS A 293 9.71 -3.70 -7.37
N PRO A 294 9.20 -3.01 -8.41
CA PRO A 294 8.28 -3.59 -9.39
C PRO A 294 8.68 -4.98 -9.90
N GLU A 295 9.95 -5.16 -10.24
CA GLU A 295 10.44 -6.41 -10.84
C GLU A 295 10.41 -7.58 -9.85
N MET A 296 10.59 -7.28 -8.55
CA MET A 296 10.48 -8.28 -7.50
C MET A 296 9.03 -8.69 -7.28
N ILE A 297 8.08 -7.76 -7.41
CA ILE A 297 6.65 -8.05 -7.36
C ILE A 297 6.26 -8.92 -8.55
N ASP A 298 6.66 -8.58 -9.76
CA ASP A 298 6.35 -9.38 -10.96
C ASP A 298 6.92 -10.80 -10.87
N LEU A 299 8.13 -10.94 -10.30
CA LEU A 299 8.74 -12.24 -10.04
C LEU A 299 7.92 -13.05 -9.01
N GLN A 300 7.46 -12.40 -7.93
CA GLN A 300 6.61 -13.05 -6.93
C GLN A 300 5.26 -13.44 -7.51
N LEU A 301 4.62 -12.58 -8.31
CA LEU A 301 3.37 -12.87 -9.00
C LEU A 301 3.52 -14.12 -9.88
N THR A 302 4.56 -14.16 -10.72
CA THR A 302 4.85 -15.32 -11.56
C THR A 302 5.11 -16.60 -10.76
N GLY A 303 5.77 -16.47 -9.59
CA GLY A 303 6.11 -17.61 -8.74
C GLY A 303 4.99 -18.11 -7.84
N ARG A 304 4.00 -17.27 -7.50
CA ARG A 304 2.95 -17.54 -6.51
C ARG A 304 1.55 -17.73 -7.08
N TYR A 305 1.30 -17.32 -8.32
CA TYR A 305 -0.04 -17.36 -8.88
C TYR A 305 -0.24 -18.55 -9.81
N LEU A 306 -1.48 -19.04 -9.82
CA LEU A 306 -1.94 -20.08 -10.73
C LEU A 306 -2.01 -19.52 -12.17
N SER A 307 -2.03 -20.43 -13.14
CA SER A 307 -2.34 -20.09 -14.53
C SER A 307 -3.83 -20.24 -14.82
N ARG A 308 -4.34 -19.51 -15.83
CA ARG A 308 -5.70 -19.67 -16.33
C ARG A 308 -5.77 -20.74 -17.43
N LEU A 309 -6.88 -21.48 -17.50
CA LEU A 309 -7.12 -22.47 -18.56
C LEU A 309 -7.35 -21.78 -19.92
N SER A 310 -7.95 -20.60 -19.91
CA SER A 310 -8.25 -19.76 -21.07
C SER A 310 -7.02 -19.07 -21.69
N ASN A 311 -5.83 -19.23 -21.08
CA ASN A 311 -4.59 -18.56 -21.48
C ASN A 311 -4.67 -17.02 -21.43
N LYS A 312 -5.64 -16.46 -20.69
CA LYS A 312 -5.69 -15.04 -20.35
C LYS A 312 -4.73 -14.73 -19.19
N PRO A 313 -4.30 -13.46 -19.03
CA PRO A 313 -3.60 -13.03 -17.82
C PRO A 313 -4.37 -13.39 -16.55
N ILE A 314 -3.65 -13.87 -15.53
CA ILE A 314 -4.23 -14.22 -14.22
C ILE A 314 -4.69 -12.97 -13.46
N LEU A 315 -3.95 -11.88 -13.59
CA LEU A 315 -4.28 -10.55 -13.09
C LEU A 315 -4.50 -9.62 -14.28
N GLU A 316 -5.57 -8.84 -14.23
CA GLU A 316 -5.99 -7.94 -15.30
C GLU A 316 -5.50 -6.51 -15.06
N TYR A 317 -5.23 -6.14 -13.81
CA TYR A 317 -4.79 -4.81 -13.41
C TYR A 317 -3.48 -4.79 -12.63
N TYR A 318 -3.34 -5.64 -11.61
CA TYR A 318 -2.26 -5.56 -10.65
C TYR A 318 -0.98 -6.21 -11.18
N ASP A 319 0.07 -5.39 -11.25
CA ASP A 319 1.44 -5.76 -11.58
C ASP A 319 2.43 -4.98 -10.68
N GLY A 320 3.72 -5.18 -10.89
CA GLY A 320 4.76 -4.45 -10.15
C GLY A 320 4.72 -2.94 -10.32
N ALA A 321 4.30 -2.43 -11.48
CA ALA A 321 4.22 -0.99 -11.75
C ALA A 321 3.04 -0.36 -11.00
N VAL A 322 1.89 -1.01 -11.01
CA VAL A 322 0.70 -0.64 -10.22
C VAL A 322 1.03 -0.70 -8.73
N HIS A 323 1.67 -1.77 -8.25
CA HIS A 323 2.08 -1.86 -6.86
C HIS A 323 3.02 -0.72 -6.44
N SER A 324 3.99 -0.37 -7.27
CA SER A 324 4.91 0.73 -6.97
C SER A 324 4.21 2.10 -6.90
N ARG A 325 3.12 2.30 -7.64
CA ARG A 325 2.28 3.50 -7.47
C ARG A 325 1.59 3.51 -6.10
N MET A 326 1.11 2.36 -5.62
CA MET A 326 0.45 2.22 -4.32
C MET A 326 1.40 2.50 -3.14
N GLN A 327 2.72 2.47 -3.36
CA GLN A 327 3.71 2.80 -2.33
C GLN A 327 3.77 4.29 -1.99
N VAL A 328 3.19 5.16 -2.84
CA VAL A 328 3.23 6.61 -2.65
C VAL A 328 1.83 7.11 -2.28
N PRO A 329 1.58 7.48 -1.00
CA PRO A 329 0.26 7.90 -0.59
C PRO A 329 -0.14 9.22 -1.27
N PRO A 330 -1.44 9.45 -1.47
CA PRO A 330 -1.96 10.66 -2.09
C PRO A 330 -1.62 11.94 -1.31
N LYS A 331 -1.53 13.08 -2.03
CA LYS A 331 -1.24 14.39 -1.41
C LYS A 331 -2.33 14.81 -0.42
N ALA A 332 -3.56 14.35 -0.61
CA ALA A 332 -4.66 14.62 0.30
C ALA A 332 -4.41 14.04 1.70
N TYR A 333 -3.95 12.78 1.79
CA TYR A 333 -3.60 12.14 3.06
C TYR A 333 -2.49 12.89 3.79
N GLU A 334 -1.40 13.24 3.09
CA GLU A 334 -0.32 14.07 3.64
C GLU A 334 -0.85 15.41 4.18
N THR A 335 -1.73 16.07 3.41
CA THR A 335 -2.28 17.38 3.77
C THR A 335 -3.17 17.30 5.02
N ILE A 336 -4.03 16.30 5.10
CA ILE A 336 -4.97 16.11 6.22
C ILE A 336 -4.23 15.64 7.47
N TYR A 337 -3.28 14.72 7.33
CA TYR A 337 -2.38 14.28 8.40
C TYR A 337 -1.65 15.47 9.04
N CYS A 338 -1.11 16.37 8.22
CA CYS A 338 -0.43 17.56 8.70
C CYS A 338 -1.34 18.68 9.23
N ARG A 339 -2.65 18.47 9.23
CA ARG A 339 -3.59 19.32 9.95
C ARG A 339 -3.85 18.81 11.37
N ARG A 340 -3.38 17.62 11.77
CA ARG A 340 -3.53 17.08 13.14
C ARG A 340 -3.06 18.09 14.20
N GLU A 341 -3.65 18.00 15.38
CA GLU A 341 -3.23 18.79 16.56
C GLU A 341 -2.82 17.85 17.70
N PRO A 342 -1.55 17.93 18.18
CA PRO A 342 -0.46 18.74 17.64
C PRO A 342 -0.06 18.31 16.22
N MET A 343 0.53 19.25 15.45
CA MET A 343 1.03 18.94 14.11
C MET A 343 2.18 17.93 14.22
N PRO A 344 2.14 16.80 13.49
CA PRO A 344 3.23 15.82 13.46
C PRO A 344 4.53 16.49 13.02
N ILE A 345 5.65 16.09 13.62
CA ILE A 345 6.93 16.79 13.46
C ILE A 345 7.46 16.71 12.03
N GLU A 346 7.26 15.58 11.37
CA GLU A 346 7.66 15.34 10.00
C GLU A 346 6.94 16.25 8.99
N CYS A 347 5.80 16.84 9.37
CA CYS A 347 5.07 17.78 8.53
C CYS A 347 5.82 19.10 8.27
N ALA A 348 6.84 19.40 9.08
CA ALA A 348 7.78 20.49 8.83
C ALA A 348 8.68 20.21 7.60
N TYR A 349 8.78 18.96 7.15
CA TYR A 349 9.70 18.49 6.11
C TYR A 349 8.98 18.07 4.82
N ARG A 350 7.74 18.54 4.60
CA ARG A 350 6.97 18.24 3.36
C ARG A 350 7.55 18.83 2.09
N SER A 351 8.42 19.82 2.25
CA SER A 351 9.08 20.54 1.17
C SER A 351 10.44 20.99 1.66
N LEU A 352 11.42 21.03 0.76
CA LEU A 352 12.67 21.72 1.04
C LEU A 352 12.37 23.15 1.45
N ASP A 353 12.85 23.54 2.63
CA ASP A 353 12.82 24.93 3.06
C ASP A 353 13.90 25.70 2.27
N PHE A 354 13.44 26.43 1.24
CA PHE A 354 14.29 27.25 0.39
C PHE A 354 14.88 28.48 1.11
N SER A 355 14.51 28.74 2.36
CA SER A 355 15.19 29.74 3.18
C SER A 355 16.54 29.26 3.70
N HIS A 356 16.76 27.95 3.77
CA HIS A 356 18.06 27.37 4.07
C HIS A 356 18.97 27.40 2.84
N SER A 357 20.25 27.68 3.08
CA SER A 357 21.26 27.73 2.02
C SER A 357 21.70 26.31 1.63
N MET A 358 22.03 26.13 0.36
CA MET A 358 22.63 24.90 -0.16
C MET A 358 24.13 25.11 -0.33
N TYR A 359 24.91 24.22 0.27
CA TYR A 359 26.36 24.20 0.16
C TYR A 359 26.76 22.98 -0.65
N GLU A 360 27.54 23.17 -1.70
CA GLU A 360 27.87 22.13 -2.67
C GLU A 360 29.38 21.93 -2.78
N PHE A 361 29.77 20.73 -3.17
CA PHE A 361 31.14 20.43 -3.56
C PHE A 361 31.32 20.69 -5.06
N ASP A 362 32.37 21.41 -5.43
CA ASP A 362 32.72 21.67 -6.83
C ASP A 362 34.16 21.21 -7.13
N ALA A 363 34.27 20.01 -7.70
CA ALA A 363 35.56 19.44 -8.11
C ALA A 363 36.27 20.26 -9.21
N SER A 364 35.53 21.08 -9.96
CA SER A 364 36.08 21.88 -11.06
C SER A 364 36.61 23.24 -10.59
N ASP A 365 36.08 23.75 -9.47
CA ASP A 365 36.50 25.03 -8.88
C ASP A 365 36.51 24.95 -7.36
N LEU A 366 37.64 24.49 -6.81
CA LEU A 366 37.86 24.39 -5.37
C LEU A 366 37.76 25.74 -4.64
N THR A 367 37.89 26.87 -5.35
CA THR A 367 37.75 28.20 -4.72
C THR A 367 36.29 28.57 -4.44
N ARG A 368 35.36 27.96 -5.18
CA ARG A 368 33.91 28.12 -5.00
C ARG A 368 33.28 26.98 -4.21
N SER A 369 33.95 25.83 -4.15
CA SER A 369 33.50 24.68 -3.38
C SER A 369 33.37 25.04 -1.90
N ALA A 370 32.22 24.69 -1.30
CA ALA A 370 31.98 24.86 0.13
C ALA A 370 32.72 23.81 0.99
N PHE A 371 33.31 22.80 0.33
CA PHE A 371 33.99 21.69 0.97
C PHE A 371 35.33 21.38 0.29
N GLU A 372 36.26 20.87 1.06
CA GLU A 372 37.56 20.38 0.60
C GLU A 372 37.77 18.96 1.12
N VAL A 373 38.34 18.11 0.27
CA VAL A 373 38.71 16.73 0.63
C VAL A 373 40.21 16.72 0.92
N LEU A 374 40.56 16.55 2.19
CA LEU A 374 41.93 16.46 2.66
C LEU A 374 42.35 15.00 2.78
N LYS A 375 43.57 14.68 2.34
CA LYS A 375 44.17 13.36 2.51
C LYS A 375 45.35 13.50 3.48
N GLU A 376 45.26 12.88 4.65
CA GLU A 376 46.40 12.75 5.58
C GLU A 376 47.27 11.52 5.22
N GLU A 377 48.44 11.38 5.85
CA GLU A 377 49.40 10.31 5.56
C GLU A 377 48.76 8.90 5.73
N GLU A 378 48.95 8.04 4.71
CA GLU A 378 48.62 6.60 4.65
C GLU A 378 47.19 6.12 5.00
N GLU A 379 46.12 6.89 4.69
CA GLU A 379 44.75 6.43 4.28
C GLU A 379 43.58 7.25 4.85
N ASP A 380 43.80 8.19 5.77
CA ASP A 380 42.71 9.02 6.31
C ASP A 380 42.28 10.11 5.31
N VAL A 381 41.03 10.02 4.85
CA VAL A 381 40.37 11.05 4.04
C VAL A 381 39.37 11.80 4.91
N ARG A 382 39.47 13.12 4.95
CA ARG A 382 38.58 13.99 5.72
C ARG A 382 37.92 15.02 4.82
N VAL A 383 36.64 15.28 5.07
CA VAL A 383 35.87 16.31 4.37
C VAL A 383 35.74 17.50 5.31
N VAL A 384 36.25 18.66 4.92
CA VAL A 384 36.22 19.88 5.76
C VAL A 384 35.44 21.01 5.08
N ALA A 385 34.77 21.85 5.86
CA ALA A 385 34.08 23.03 5.36
C ALA A 385 35.08 24.15 5.00
N THR A 386 34.95 24.77 3.83
CA THR A 386 35.81 25.90 3.40
C THR A 386 35.20 27.27 3.76
N VAL A 387 33.95 27.25 4.21
CA VAL A 387 33.11 28.39 4.60
C VAL A 387 32.32 28.05 5.87
N ASP A 388 31.80 29.05 6.56
CA ASP A 388 30.88 28.83 7.68
C ASP A 388 29.51 28.37 7.15
N ILE A 389 28.99 27.28 7.69
CA ILE A 389 27.72 26.66 7.30
C ILE A 389 26.73 26.77 8.47
N PRO A 390 25.63 27.54 8.34
CA PRO A 390 24.60 27.63 9.36
C PRO A 390 23.88 26.29 9.60
N GLU A 391 23.40 26.09 10.82
CA GLU A 391 22.50 24.98 11.16
C GLU A 391 21.26 24.97 10.24
N GLY A 392 20.83 23.77 9.85
CA GLY A 392 19.70 23.53 8.93
C GLY A 392 20.05 23.67 7.44
N SER A 393 21.27 24.09 7.11
CA SER A 393 21.70 24.20 5.70
C SER A 393 21.87 22.83 5.05
N TYR A 394 21.57 22.73 3.75
CA TYR A 394 21.74 21.50 2.99
C TYR A 394 23.19 21.30 2.58
N ILE A 395 23.65 20.05 2.68
CA ILE A 395 25.02 19.64 2.41
C ILE A 395 25.04 18.74 1.18
N MET A 396 25.75 19.17 0.14
CA MET A 396 26.03 18.40 -1.09
C MET A 396 24.79 17.81 -1.76
N ALA A 397 23.69 18.57 -1.83
CA ALA A 397 22.42 18.09 -2.35
C ALA A 397 22.54 17.60 -3.81
N LYS A 398 23.40 18.23 -4.61
CA LYS A 398 23.66 17.82 -5.99
C LYS A 398 24.36 16.46 -6.08
N ASP A 399 25.39 16.22 -5.27
CA ASP A 399 26.10 14.94 -5.27
C ASP A 399 25.21 13.83 -4.72
N LEU A 400 24.45 14.11 -3.65
CA LEU A 400 23.51 13.16 -3.05
C LEU A 400 22.39 12.74 -4.00
N SER A 401 21.99 13.60 -4.95
CA SER A 401 21.03 13.24 -6.00
C SER A 401 21.52 12.13 -6.94
N GLN A 402 22.82 11.78 -6.88
CA GLN A 402 23.44 10.69 -7.62
C GLN A 402 23.58 9.40 -6.79
N SER A 403 23.11 9.40 -5.54
CA SER A 403 23.19 8.22 -4.67
C SER A 403 22.35 7.06 -5.23
N LEU A 404 22.81 5.84 -4.99
CA LEU A 404 22.17 4.63 -5.47
C LEU A 404 21.56 3.84 -4.32
N LEU A 405 20.29 3.45 -4.45
CA LEU A 405 19.66 2.53 -3.51
C LEU A 405 19.89 1.08 -3.96
N VAL A 406 20.75 0.37 -3.22
CA VAL A 406 21.22 -0.98 -3.54
C VAL A 406 20.69 -1.96 -2.49
N SER A 407 20.17 -3.12 -2.90
CA SER A 407 19.81 -4.17 -1.94
C SER A 407 21.05 -4.84 -1.36
N GLU A 408 20.97 -5.37 -0.14
CA GLU A 408 22.06 -6.11 0.52
C GLU A 408 22.51 -7.32 -0.30
N ALA A 409 21.58 -8.00 -0.98
CA ALA A 409 21.93 -9.12 -1.84
C ALA A 409 22.77 -8.67 -3.06
N SER A 410 22.42 -7.54 -3.67
CA SER A 410 23.20 -6.96 -4.76
C SER A 410 24.54 -6.43 -4.27
N LEU A 411 24.54 -5.77 -3.11
CA LEU A 411 25.75 -5.28 -2.47
C LEU A 411 26.69 -6.46 -2.14
N GLY A 412 26.19 -7.53 -1.52
CA GLY A 412 26.98 -8.71 -1.20
C GLY A 412 27.63 -9.39 -2.42
N ARG A 413 26.98 -9.34 -3.60
CA ARG A 413 27.57 -9.82 -4.86
C ARG A 413 28.65 -8.87 -5.39
N VAL A 414 28.45 -7.56 -5.27
CA VAL A 414 29.47 -6.57 -5.64
C VAL A 414 30.69 -6.68 -4.72
N LEU A 415 30.46 -6.88 -3.42
CA LEU A 415 31.51 -7.03 -2.42
C LEU A 415 32.27 -8.36 -2.51
N SER A 416 31.68 -9.41 -3.11
CA SER A 416 32.35 -10.71 -3.21
C SER A 416 33.36 -10.80 -4.35
N ASP A 417 33.31 -9.90 -5.32
CA ASP A 417 34.03 -10.02 -6.59
C ASP A 417 35.27 -9.11 -6.71
N ASP A 418 35.58 -8.22 -5.75
CA ASP A 418 36.61 -7.19 -5.94
C ASP A 418 37.39 -6.75 -4.68
N ASP A 419 38.65 -6.33 -4.85
CA ASP A 419 39.54 -5.77 -3.81
C ASP A 419 39.08 -4.38 -3.31
N GLY A 420 38.04 -3.79 -3.93
CA GLY A 420 37.42 -2.51 -3.53
C GLY A 420 36.21 -2.65 -2.59
N ALA A 421 35.93 -3.87 -2.14
CA ALA A 421 34.75 -4.18 -1.32
C ALA A 421 34.68 -3.36 -0.01
N ASP A 422 35.81 -3.23 0.69
CA ASP A 422 35.83 -2.53 1.98
C ASP A 422 35.45 -1.05 1.86
N SER A 423 35.88 -0.39 0.78
CA SER A 423 35.53 1.02 0.50
C SER A 423 34.06 1.21 0.11
N LEU A 424 33.46 0.24 -0.59
CA LEU A 424 32.04 0.32 -0.95
C LEU A 424 31.13 0.01 0.24
N ALA A 425 31.57 -0.93 1.10
CA ALA A 425 30.85 -1.31 2.30
C ALA A 425 30.82 -0.17 3.34
N SER A 426 31.90 0.62 3.44
CA SER A 426 31.96 1.81 4.31
C SER A 426 31.17 3.01 3.77
N ALA A 427 31.00 3.11 2.44
CA ALA A 427 30.25 4.19 1.80
C ALA A 427 28.72 3.97 1.83
N GLY A 428 28.26 2.73 2.02
CA GLY A 428 26.83 2.39 2.08
C GLY A 428 26.25 2.53 3.48
N ARG A 429 25.26 3.39 3.65
CA ARG A 429 24.46 3.54 4.88
C ARG A 429 23.18 2.72 4.81
N VAL A 430 22.68 2.28 5.95
CA VAL A 430 21.33 1.68 6.05
C VAL A 430 20.32 2.77 5.70
N SER A 431 19.36 2.45 4.83
CA SER A 431 18.26 3.35 4.54
C SER A 431 17.40 3.49 5.81
N LEU A 432 16.96 4.70 6.13
CA LEU A 432 16.07 4.94 7.28
C LEU A 432 14.68 4.37 7.01
N HIS A 433 14.38 4.03 5.76
CA HIS A 433 13.14 3.44 5.33
C HIS A 433 12.80 2.22 6.19
N GLY A 434 11.71 2.28 6.95
CA GLY A 434 11.20 1.12 7.68
C GLY A 434 10.96 -0.05 6.72
N GLY A 435 11.59 -1.18 6.99
CA GLY A 435 11.62 -2.32 6.07
C GLY A 435 12.77 -2.30 5.06
N SER A 436 13.67 -1.32 5.07
CA SER A 436 14.92 -1.38 4.30
C SER A 436 16.07 -2.02 5.07
N ALA A 437 15.79 -2.89 6.05
CA ALA A 437 16.83 -3.65 6.73
C ALA A 437 17.78 -4.36 5.73
N ARG A 438 17.31 -4.57 4.49
CA ARG A 438 18.09 -5.11 3.37
C ARG A 438 18.37 -4.12 2.22
N SER A 439 18.23 -2.81 2.38
CA SER A 439 18.64 -1.84 1.36
C SER A 439 19.58 -0.79 1.94
N ARG A 440 20.67 -0.53 1.23
CA ARG A 440 21.64 0.51 1.56
C ARG A 440 21.57 1.63 0.56
N VAL A 441 21.64 2.87 1.03
CA VAL A 441 21.93 4.02 0.18
C VAL A 441 23.45 4.05 0.02
N LEU A 442 23.91 3.72 -1.18
CA LEU A 442 25.28 3.92 -1.58
C LEU A 442 25.44 5.36 -2.04
N GLU A 443 25.98 6.19 -1.15
CA GLU A 443 26.27 7.57 -1.48
C GLU A 443 27.48 7.63 -2.41
N MET A 444 27.30 8.31 -3.56
CA MET A 444 28.36 8.48 -4.54
C MET A 444 29.03 9.84 -4.37
N GLY A 445 30.35 9.89 -4.58
CA GLY A 445 31.11 11.13 -4.50
C GLY A 445 31.54 11.50 -3.08
N VAL A 446 31.65 12.80 -2.81
CA VAL A 446 32.16 13.34 -1.53
C VAL A 446 31.27 13.02 -0.32
N PRO A 447 29.92 12.93 -0.42
CA PRO A 447 29.10 12.55 0.73
C PRO A 447 29.50 11.19 1.34
N GLY A 448 29.88 10.22 0.51
CA GLY A 448 30.37 8.92 0.95
C GLY A 448 31.71 8.95 1.70
N LEU A 449 32.43 10.08 1.67
CA LEU A 449 33.68 10.31 2.39
C LEU A 449 33.48 11.02 3.74
N ILE A 450 32.25 11.40 4.10
CA ILE A 450 31.96 12.06 5.38
C ILE A 450 32.16 11.03 6.51
N LEU A 451 32.98 11.40 7.50
CA LEU A 451 33.28 10.57 8.67
C LEU A 451 32.00 10.19 9.41
N THR A 452 31.88 8.95 9.86
CA THR A 452 30.76 8.50 10.69
C THR A 452 31.14 8.48 12.17
N THR A 453 30.19 8.77 13.06
CA THR A 453 30.35 8.68 14.52
C THR A 453 29.13 7.99 15.13
N GLU A 454 29.32 7.25 16.23
CA GLU A 454 28.21 6.65 16.99
C GLU A 454 27.54 7.65 17.94
N THR A 455 28.13 8.83 18.15
CA THR A 455 27.64 9.81 19.13
C THR A 455 27.02 11.03 18.47
N ALA A 456 25.76 11.32 18.81
CA ALA A 456 25.04 12.48 18.29
C ALA A 456 25.76 13.81 18.59
N GLU A 457 26.46 13.89 19.74
CA GLU A 457 27.23 15.07 20.16
C GLU A 457 28.39 15.39 19.20
N ALA A 458 29.06 14.35 18.71
CA ALA A 458 30.18 14.50 17.77
C ALA A 458 29.70 14.78 16.34
N SER A 459 28.47 14.39 15.98
CA SER A 459 27.94 14.65 14.64
C SER A 459 27.63 16.14 14.45
N ASN A 460 27.93 16.66 13.26
CA ASN A 460 27.52 17.98 12.77
C ASN A 460 26.75 17.91 11.44
N VAL A 461 26.66 16.71 10.86
CA VAL A 461 25.84 16.38 9.69
C VAL A 461 24.84 15.30 10.06
N GLY A 462 23.61 15.42 9.57
CA GLY A 462 22.56 14.42 9.74
C GLY A 462 21.69 14.33 8.51
N CYS A 463 20.79 13.35 8.47
CA CYS A 463 19.78 13.28 7.43
C CYS A 463 18.79 14.45 7.57
N TRP A 464 18.11 14.83 6.48
CA TRP A 464 17.04 15.83 6.45
C TRP A 464 15.74 15.37 7.17
N PHE A 465 15.90 14.54 8.20
CA PHE A 465 14.84 14.05 9.07
C PHE A 465 15.17 14.39 10.53
N CYS A 466 14.14 14.49 11.36
CA CYS A 466 14.30 14.94 12.74
C CYS A 466 15.15 13.95 13.57
N PRO A 467 16.28 14.37 14.15
CA PRO A 467 17.14 13.52 14.98
C PRO A 467 16.47 13.06 16.28
N GLN A 468 15.37 13.70 16.69
CA GLN A 468 14.74 13.46 18.00
C GLN A 468 13.86 12.20 18.04
N GLN A 469 13.51 11.63 16.88
CA GLN A 469 12.76 10.38 16.82
C GLN A 469 13.67 9.26 16.32
N SER A 470 14.08 8.40 17.24
CA SER A 470 14.83 7.17 16.93
C SER A 470 13.98 6.14 16.14
N GLN A 471 12.67 6.38 16.00
CA GLN A 471 11.76 5.44 15.36
C GLN A 471 10.78 6.18 14.44
N ARG A 472 10.60 5.61 13.24
CA ARG A 472 9.57 6.04 12.30
C ARG A 472 8.18 5.93 12.96
N PRO A 473 7.31 6.95 12.85
CA PRO A 473 5.93 6.83 13.29
C PRO A 473 5.23 5.68 12.55
N LYS A 474 4.40 4.90 13.26
CA LYS A 474 3.67 3.75 12.69
C LYS A 474 2.84 4.15 11.47
N TYR A 475 2.24 5.34 11.49
CA TYR A 475 1.52 5.92 10.37
C TYR A 475 2.05 7.33 10.07
N SER A 476 2.57 7.53 8.87
CA SER A 476 2.91 8.86 8.37
C SER A 476 2.90 8.91 6.85
N PRO A 477 1.82 9.43 6.23
CA PRO A 477 1.78 9.60 4.78
C PRO A 477 2.80 10.64 4.29
N VAL A 478 3.36 11.47 5.17
CA VAL A 478 4.49 12.36 4.85
C VAL A 478 5.74 11.52 4.66
N TYR A 479 6.03 10.62 5.60
CA TYR A 479 7.17 9.72 5.49
C TYR A 479 7.06 8.84 4.25
N ASP A 480 5.93 8.18 4.06
CA ASP A 480 5.69 7.25 2.95
C ASP A 480 5.77 7.95 1.59
N ARG A 481 5.39 9.24 1.49
CA ARG A 481 5.49 9.99 0.23
C ARG A 481 6.90 10.49 -0.07
N HIS A 482 7.64 10.87 0.97
CA HIS A 482 8.93 11.55 0.85
C HIS A 482 10.11 10.70 1.31
N PHE A 483 9.93 9.38 1.45
CA PHE A 483 10.93 8.46 2.01
C PHE A 483 12.29 8.59 1.31
N GLY A 484 12.30 8.65 -0.03
CA GLY A 484 13.53 8.82 -0.79
C GLY A 484 14.26 10.12 -0.48
N SER A 485 13.52 11.20 -0.21
CA SER A 485 14.08 12.50 0.17
C SER A 485 14.66 12.48 1.59
N PHE A 486 13.95 11.87 2.55
CA PHE A 486 14.44 11.72 3.92
C PHE A 486 15.73 10.91 3.97
N ASP A 487 15.86 9.94 3.07
CA ASP A 487 17.08 9.16 2.92
C ASP A 487 18.15 9.81 2.07
N SER A 488 17.85 10.78 1.20
CA SER A 488 18.88 11.30 0.28
C SER A 488 19.54 12.58 0.77
N PHE A 489 18.81 13.46 1.47
CA PHE A 489 19.34 14.78 1.80
C PHE A 489 20.09 14.79 3.13
N LEU A 490 21.28 15.43 3.15
CA LEU A 490 22.05 15.72 4.34
C LEU A 490 21.87 17.20 4.73
N VAL A 491 21.81 17.46 6.04
CA VAL A 491 21.72 18.79 6.62
C VAL A 491 22.72 18.98 7.74
N ALA A 492 23.15 20.22 7.94
CA ALA A 492 23.95 20.61 9.09
C ALA A 492 23.07 20.55 10.37
N THR A 493 23.38 19.65 11.30
CA THR A 493 22.63 19.50 12.57
C THR A 493 23.02 20.53 13.62
N LYS A 494 24.14 21.23 13.39
CA LYS A 494 24.61 22.41 14.13
C LYS A 494 25.41 23.28 13.15
N ALA A 495 25.72 24.52 13.55
CA ALA A 495 26.60 25.36 12.75
C ALA A 495 27.98 24.70 12.61
N ILE A 496 28.51 24.65 11.38
CA ILE A 496 29.82 24.08 11.05
C ILE A 496 30.75 25.24 10.70
N ALA A 497 31.80 25.42 11.49
CA ALA A 497 32.75 26.50 11.25
C ALA A 497 33.65 26.20 10.04
N LYS A 498 34.14 27.24 9.39
CA LYS A 498 35.19 27.10 8.38
C LYS A 498 36.41 26.35 8.96
N GLY A 499 36.83 25.30 8.26
CA GLY A 499 37.92 24.40 8.63
C GLY A 499 37.50 23.25 9.54
N GLU A 500 36.24 23.20 9.98
CA GLU A 500 35.69 22.09 10.74
C GLU A 500 35.42 20.89 9.81
N GLU A 501 35.67 19.70 10.34
CA GLU A 501 35.43 18.43 9.66
C GLU A 501 33.94 18.07 9.70
N LEU A 502 33.43 17.54 8.59
CA LEU A 502 32.09 17.00 8.52
C LEU A 502 32.06 15.60 9.12
N VAL A 503 31.22 15.43 10.13
CA VAL A 503 31.01 14.18 10.85
C VAL A 503 29.53 13.89 10.92
N ARG A 504 29.10 12.73 10.43
CA ARG A 504 27.70 12.30 10.45
C ARG A 504 27.43 11.21 11.48
N LEU A 505 26.23 11.19 12.03
CA LEU A 505 25.80 10.11 12.93
C LEU A 505 25.64 8.80 12.14
N LEU A 506 26.20 7.71 12.65
CA LEU A 506 25.94 6.35 12.19
C LEU A 506 24.55 5.95 12.70
N VAL A 507 23.59 5.79 11.78
CA VAL A 507 22.21 5.41 12.09
C VAL A 507 21.97 3.95 11.78
#